data_AF-A0A068YRG9-F1
#
_entry.id   AF-A0A068YRG9-F1
#
_cell.length_a   1.000
_cell.length_b   1.000
_cell.length_c   1.000
_cell.angle_alpha   90.00
_cell.angle_beta   90.00
_cell.angle_gamma   90.00
#
_symmetry.space_group_name_H-M   'P 1'
#
loop_
_entity.id
_entity.type
_entity.pdbx_description
1 polymer ?
#
loop_
_entity_poly.entity_id
_entity_poly.type
_entity_poly.pdbx_seq_one_letter_code
_entity_poly.pdbx_strand_id
1 'polypeptide(L)'
;MKSKFFTASLLASAMFAGVGISPAMAQGTHTPRIDQTQQAITARIQQGMASGHITPYEAQILIRRDRDIQMREAQYKSNGMATPQERQQLRNELSALNADVERMMANNNVVRPPANAANTPGIDSREQQISQRIDEGVRAGRIGPREARRLQSREREIARHEVFFKSDGVVTQQERRQLRNELNALRDEVERMIHNDRRNRG
;
A
#
# COMPACT_ATOMS: atom_id res chain seq x y z
N MET A 1 -58.47 3.67 12.88
CA MET A 1 -58.39 4.84 11.98
C MET A 1 -57.10 4.67 11.16
N LYS A 2 -57.19 4.33 9.86
CA LYS A 2 -56.89 5.18 8.66
C LYS A 2 -55.45 5.73 8.71
N SER A 3 -54.54 5.63 7.73
CA SER A 3 -54.51 5.29 6.29
C SER A 3 -53.01 5.28 5.85
N LYS A 4 -52.51 4.30 5.08
CA LYS A 4 -52.23 4.28 3.62
C LYS A 4 -51.23 5.32 3.06
N PHE A 5 -50.29 4.79 2.27
CA PHE A 5 -49.24 5.35 1.41
C PHE A 5 -49.60 6.61 0.60
N PHE A 6 -48.59 7.46 0.33
CA PHE A 6 -48.56 8.31 -0.87
C PHE A 6 -47.13 8.43 -1.46
N THR A 7 -47.11 8.22 -2.77
CA THR A 7 -46.10 8.45 -3.81
C THR A 7 -45.87 9.93 -4.15
N ALA A 8 -44.65 10.27 -4.61
CA ALA A 8 -44.32 11.20 -5.75
C ALA A 8 -42.88 11.74 -5.54
N SER A 9 -41.89 11.55 -6.42
CA SER A 9 -41.70 11.94 -7.84
C SER A 9 -40.96 13.29 -7.99
N LEU A 10 -40.19 13.37 -9.09
CA LEU A 10 -39.70 14.55 -9.83
C LEU A 10 -38.31 15.14 -9.48
N LEU A 11 -37.34 14.76 -10.34
CA LEU A 11 -36.49 15.63 -11.16
C LEU A 11 -36.44 17.11 -10.76
N ALA A 12 -35.27 17.56 -10.30
CA ALA A 12 -34.88 18.96 -10.32
C ALA A 12 -33.65 19.14 -11.22
N SER A 13 -33.90 19.28 -12.53
CA SER A 13 -32.97 19.85 -13.48
C SER A 13 -33.01 21.37 -13.33
N ALA A 14 -32.00 21.97 -12.72
CA ALA A 14 -31.83 23.42 -12.71
C ALA A 14 -30.71 23.79 -13.69
N MET A 15 -31.11 24.30 -14.87
CA MET A 15 -30.23 25.04 -15.77
C MET A 15 -29.85 26.37 -15.11
N PHE A 16 -28.56 26.65 -14.99
CA PHE A 16 -28.06 28.01 -14.78
C PHE A 16 -27.24 28.43 -16.00
N ALA A 17 -27.75 29.42 -16.71
CA ALA A 17 -27.03 30.19 -17.72
C ALA A 17 -26.84 31.61 -17.18
N GLY A 18 -25.61 32.15 -17.25
CA GLY A 18 -25.40 33.59 -17.07
C GLY A 18 -24.05 34.04 -16.52
N VAL A 19 -23.12 34.32 -17.44
CA VAL A 19 -22.14 35.43 -17.43
C VAL A 19 -21.10 35.51 -16.28
N GLY A 20 -19.87 35.11 -16.61
CA GLY A 20 -18.80 36.09 -16.83
C GLY A 20 -18.02 36.62 -15.64
N ILE A 21 -17.26 35.75 -14.97
CA ILE A 21 -15.84 36.00 -14.64
C ILE A 21 -15.19 34.61 -14.75
N SER A 22 -14.46 34.32 -15.81
CA SER A 22 -13.55 33.18 -15.79
C SER A 22 -12.52 33.50 -14.70
N PRO A 23 -12.46 32.78 -13.56
CA PRO A 23 -11.24 32.83 -12.78
C PRO A 23 -10.16 32.30 -13.72
N ALA A 24 -9.28 33.19 -14.15
CA ALA A 24 -8.05 32.81 -14.79
C ALA A 24 -7.43 31.74 -13.89
N MET A 25 -7.30 30.57 -14.49
CA MET A 25 -6.90 29.31 -13.89
C MET A 25 -5.64 29.50 -13.06
N ALA A 26 -5.78 29.70 -11.75
CA ALA A 26 -4.76 29.35 -10.78
C ALA A 26 -4.72 27.82 -10.63
N GLN A 27 -4.62 27.10 -11.75
CA GLN A 27 -4.44 25.66 -11.80
C GLN A 27 -2.95 25.33 -11.85
N GLY A 28 -2.22 25.71 -10.80
CA GLY A 28 -0.77 25.49 -10.71
C GLY A 28 -0.34 24.44 -9.68
N THR A 29 -1.19 24.11 -8.70
CA THR A 29 -0.72 23.52 -7.43
C THR A 29 -1.46 22.27 -6.96
N HIS A 30 -2.50 21.84 -7.67
CA HIS A 30 -3.40 20.78 -7.21
C HIS A 30 -3.34 19.55 -8.12
N THR A 31 -3.17 18.37 -7.53
CA THR A 31 -3.22 17.04 -8.14
C THR A 31 -4.46 16.29 -7.64
N PRO A 32 -5.68 16.84 -7.83
CA PRO A 32 -6.88 16.41 -7.12
C PRO A 32 -7.22 14.93 -7.34
N ARG A 33 -6.91 14.36 -8.51
CA ARG A 33 -7.12 12.94 -8.78
C ARG A 33 -6.17 12.02 -8.02
N ILE A 34 -4.94 12.47 -7.75
CA ILE A 34 -3.95 11.72 -6.95
C ILE A 34 -4.41 11.72 -5.50
N ASP A 35 -4.74 12.90 -4.96
CA ASP A 35 -5.24 13.08 -3.59
C ASP A 35 -6.51 12.22 -3.34
N GLN A 36 -7.48 12.23 -4.28
CA GLN A 36 -8.70 11.41 -4.20
C GLN A 36 -8.38 9.90 -4.18
N THR A 37 -7.41 9.46 -4.98
CA THR A 37 -7.06 8.04 -5.07
C THR A 37 -6.34 7.58 -3.79
N GLN A 38 -5.47 8.40 -3.19
CA GLN A 38 -4.82 8.09 -1.92
C GLN A 38 -5.83 7.90 -0.77
N GLN A 39 -6.87 8.74 -0.73
CA GLN A 39 -7.97 8.58 0.24
C GLN A 39 -8.70 7.24 0.04
N ALA A 40 -9.01 6.89 -1.20
CA ALA A 40 -9.65 5.61 -1.51
C ALA A 40 -8.78 4.41 -1.12
N ILE A 41 -7.47 4.47 -1.41
CA ILE A 41 -6.49 3.45 -1.02
C ILE A 41 -6.46 3.29 0.51
N THR A 42 -6.39 4.39 1.25
CA THR A 42 -6.36 4.36 2.73
C THR A 42 -7.61 3.69 3.28
N ALA A 43 -8.80 4.07 2.80
CA ALA A 43 -10.07 3.46 3.20
C ALA A 43 -10.10 1.96 2.88
N ARG A 44 -9.56 1.55 1.73
CA ARG A 44 -9.51 0.15 1.30
C ARG A 44 -8.55 -0.69 2.14
N ILE A 45 -7.39 -0.13 2.52
CA ILE A 45 -6.46 -0.79 3.45
C ILE A 45 -7.15 -1.04 4.80
N GLN A 46 -7.86 -0.03 5.32
CA GLN A 46 -8.62 -0.16 6.56
C GLN A 46 -9.72 -1.24 6.46
N GLN A 47 -10.47 -1.25 5.35
CA GLN A 47 -11.45 -2.29 5.08
C GLN A 47 -10.80 -3.69 5.03
N GLY A 48 -9.64 -3.81 4.39
CA GLY A 48 -8.88 -5.06 4.30
C GLY A 48 -8.40 -5.57 5.65
N MET A 49 -7.95 -4.67 6.54
CA MET A 49 -7.61 -5.02 7.91
C MET A 49 -8.84 -5.49 8.70
N ALA A 50 -9.96 -4.77 8.59
CA ALA A 50 -11.19 -5.09 9.30
C ALA A 50 -11.79 -6.44 8.86
N SER A 51 -11.66 -6.76 7.57
CA SER A 51 -12.13 -8.02 7.00
C SER A 51 -11.12 -9.18 7.14
N GLY A 52 -9.86 -8.90 7.47
CA GLY A 52 -8.79 -9.89 7.58
C GLY A 52 -8.15 -10.29 6.24
N HIS A 53 -8.49 -9.61 5.14
CA HIS A 53 -7.81 -9.80 3.85
C HIS A 53 -6.39 -9.23 3.83
N ILE A 54 -6.13 -8.22 4.68
CA ILE A 54 -4.83 -7.56 4.84
C ILE A 54 -4.39 -7.72 6.29
N THR A 55 -3.19 -8.28 6.53
CA THR A 55 -2.64 -8.37 7.89
C THR A 55 -2.16 -7.00 8.39
N PRO A 56 -2.00 -6.79 9.71
CA PRO A 56 -1.47 -5.52 10.24
C PRO A 56 -0.10 -5.15 9.67
N TYR A 57 0.78 -6.15 9.48
CA TYR A 57 2.08 -5.94 8.86
C TYR A 57 1.95 -5.54 7.39
N GLU A 58 1.14 -6.25 6.60
CA GLU A 58 0.87 -5.91 5.20
C GLU A 58 0.33 -4.48 5.06
N ALA A 59 -0.61 -4.09 5.95
CA ALA A 59 -1.15 -2.74 5.98
C ALA A 59 -0.08 -1.68 6.28
N GLN A 60 0.84 -1.96 7.22
CA GLN A 60 1.95 -1.05 7.54
C GLN A 60 2.84 -0.79 6.30
N ILE A 61 3.10 -1.82 5.50
CA ILE A 61 3.87 -1.69 4.24
C ILE A 61 3.11 -0.83 3.22
N LEU A 62 1.82 -1.07 3.03
CA LEU A 62 1.00 -0.29 2.10
C LEU A 62 0.92 1.19 2.51
N ILE A 63 0.71 1.46 3.80
CA ILE A 63 0.67 2.82 4.35
C ILE A 63 2.01 3.53 4.21
N ARG A 64 3.13 2.83 4.42
CA ARG A 64 4.46 3.39 4.19
C ARG A 64 4.65 3.77 2.73
N ARG A 65 4.28 2.89 1.81
CA ARG A 65 4.37 3.16 0.36
C ARG A 65 3.49 4.33 -0.07
N ASP A 66 2.28 4.43 0.48
CA ASP A 66 1.39 5.59 0.23
C ASP A 66 2.03 6.89 0.72
N ARG A 67 2.58 6.89 1.94
CA ARG A 67 3.31 8.04 2.50
C ARG A 67 4.52 8.42 1.63
N ASP A 68 5.26 7.46 1.11
CA ASP A 68 6.39 7.73 0.22
C ASP A 68 5.94 8.40 -1.09
N ILE A 69 4.79 8.00 -1.64
CA ILE A 69 4.17 8.65 -2.81
C ILE A 69 3.76 10.09 -2.46
N GLN A 70 3.11 10.30 -1.31
CA GLN A 70 2.73 11.62 -0.81
C GLN A 70 3.95 12.55 -0.63
N MET A 71 5.05 12.02 -0.08
CA MET A 71 6.29 12.77 0.08
C MET A 71 6.90 13.18 -1.26
N ARG A 72 6.93 12.26 -2.25
CA ARG A 72 7.39 12.59 -3.62
C ARG A 72 6.49 13.63 -4.28
N GLU A 73 5.19 13.50 -4.11
CA GLU A 73 4.23 14.46 -4.61
C GLU A 73 4.44 15.86 -4.01
N ALA A 74 4.69 15.95 -2.70
CA ALA A 74 5.03 17.21 -2.04
C ALA A 74 6.35 17.80 -2.57
N GLN A 75 7.36 16.97 -2.84
CA GLN A 75 8.63 17.40 -3.44
C GLN A 75 8.46 17.93 -4.86
N TYR A 76 7.64 17.28 -5.69
CA TYR A 76 7.34 17.79 -7.04
C TYR A 76 6.56 19.10 -7.00
N LYS A 77 5.69 19.28 -5.98
CA LYS A 77 4.98 20.53 -5.73
C LYS A 77 5.89 21.64 -5.19
N SER A 78 6.96 21.32 -4.43
CA SER A 78 7.83 22.33 -3.82
C SER A 78 8.63 23.14 -4.83
N ASN A 79 8.89 22.59 -6.02
CA ASN A 79 9.63 23.26 -7.10
C ASN A 79 8.73 24.16 -7.98
N GLY A 80 7.51 24.47 -7.52
CA GLY A 80 6.58 25.37 -8.18
C GLY A 80 5.51 24.66 -8.99
N MET A 81 5.83 23.58 -9.72
CA MET A 81 4.88 22.70 -10.41
C MET A 81 5.45 21.31 -10.68
N ALA A 82 4.63 20.26 -10.53
CA ALA A 82 4.98 18.92 -10.99
C ALA A 82 4.89 18.83 -12.53
N THR A 83 5.98 18.45 -13.18
CA THR A 83 6.07 18.24 -14.62
C THR A 83 5.10 17.14 -15.10
N PRO A 84 4.73 17.08 -16.40
CA PRO A 84 3.96 15.97 -16.93
C PRO A 84 4.57 14.59 -16.66
N GLN A 85 5.91 14.49 -16.71
CA GLN A 85 6.63 13.25 -16.46
C GLN A 85 6.55 12.82 -14.99
N GLU A 86 6.78 13.73 -14.04
CA GLU A 86 6.65 13.46 -12.60
C GLU A 86 5.22 13.06 -12.23
N ARG A 87 4.21 13.74 -12.79
CA ARG A 87 2.80 13.36 -12.62
C ARG A 87 2.52 11.96 -13.16
N GLN A 88 3.12 11.59 -14.29
CA GLN A 88 2.97 10.24 -14.83
C GLN A 88 3.63 9.19 -13.93
N GLN A 89 4.80 9.49 -13.36
CA GLN A 89 5.47 8.61 -12.39
C GLN A 89 4.60 8.39 -11.15
N LEU A 90 4.07 9.46 -10.53
CA LEU A 90 3.17 9.34 -9.38
C LEU A 90 1.94 8.48 -9.70
N ARG A 91 1.33 8.67 -10.88
CA ARG A 91 0.19 7.85 -11.32
C ARG A 91 0.55 6.37 -11.46
N ASN A 92 1.73 6.07 -12.00
CA ASN A 92 2.19 4.70 -12.16
C ASN A 92 2.42 4.03 -10.81
N GLU A 93 3.06 4.73 -9.86
CA GLU A 93 3.29 4.25 -8.50
C GLU A 93 1.98 4.02 -7.74
N LEU A 94 1.05 4.97 -7.84
CA LEU A 94 -0.25 4.90 -7.20
C LEU A 94 -1.12 3.78 -7.81
N SER A 95 -1.08 3.60 -9.12
CA SER A 95 -1.74 2.49 -9.81
C SER A 95 -1.17 1.13 -9.37
N ALA A 96 0.15 1.03 -9.22
CA ALA A 96 0.79 -0.18 -8.70
C ALA A 96 0.39 -0.46 -7.25
N LEU A 97 0.34 0.56 -6.40
CA LEU A 97 -0.13 0.43 -5.02
C LEU A 97 -1.61 0.01 -4.97
N ASN A 98 -2.46 0.64 -5.75
CA ASN A 98 -3.88 0.28 -5.84
C ASN A 98 -4.06 -1.17 -6.30
N ALA A 99 -3.29 -1.63 -7.29
CA ALA A 99 -3.30 -3.01 -7.75
C ALA A 99 -2.79 -4.00 -6.69
N ASP A 100 -1.87 -3.59 -5.81
CA ASP A 100 -1.45 -4.40 -4.67
C ASP A 100 -2.58 -4.55 -3.65
N VAL A 101 -3.24 -3.45 -3.28
CA VAL A 101 -4.38 -3.44 -2.36
C VAL A 101 -5.51 -4.31 -2.91
N GLU A 102 -5.92 -4.10 -4.16
CA GLU A 102 -7.00 -4.88 -4.76
C GLU A 102 -6.66 -6.37 -4.87
N ARG A 103 -5.40 -6.72 -5.15
CA ARG A 103 -4.98 -8.14 -5.13
C ARG A 103 -5.06 -8.76 -3.74
N MET A 104 -4.71 -8.01 -2.69
CA MET A 104 -4.86 -8.50 -1.32
C MET A 104 -6.35 -8.62 -0.94
N MET A 105 -7.18 -7.67 -1.33
CA MET A 105 -8.63 -7.69 -1.10
C MET A 105 -9.35 -8.82 -1.85
N ALA A 106 -8.90 -9.12 -3.07
CA ALA A 106 -9.47 -10.19 -3.90
C ALA A 106 -8.95 -11.58 -3.51
N ASN A 107 -7.91 -11.65 -2.66
CA ASN A 107 -7.40 -12.93 -2.19
C ASN A 107 -8.42 -13.57 -1.23
N ASN A 108 -8.85 -14.79 -1.56
CA ASN A 108 -9.77 -15.58 -0.72
C ASN A 108 -9.14 -16.03 0.61
N ASN A 109 -7.82 -15.89 0.76
CA ASN A 109 -7.11 -16.19 2.00
C ASN A 109 -7.26 -15.04 3.01
N VAL A 110 -8.18 -15.21 3.94
CA VAL A 110 -8.42 -14.30 5.07
C VAL A 110 -7.61 -14.80 6.27
N VAL A 111 -6.71 -13.96 6.79
CA VAL A 111 -5.89 -14.26 7.96
C VAL A 111 -6.13 -13.18 9.01
N ARG A 112 -7.01 -13.49 9.98
CA ARG A 112 -7.39 -12.55 11.03
C ARG A 112 -6.51 -12.76 12.27
N PRO A 113 -5.76 -11.75 12.75
CA PRO A 113 -5.09 -11.84 14.03
C PRO A 113 -6.12 -12.02 15.16
N PRO A 114 -5.93 -12.94 16.11
CA PRO A 114 -6.79 -13.02 17.28
C PRO A 114 -6.60 -11.77 18.16
N ALA A 115 -7.63 -11.40 18.93
CA ALA A 115 -7.58 -10.23 19.82
C ALA A 115 -6.43 -10.30 20.84
N ASN A 116 -5.99 -11.52 21.19
CA ASN A 116 -4.86 -11.81 22.08
C ASN A 116 -3.67 -12.38 21.31
N ALA A 117 -3.37 -11.86 20.12
CA ALA A 117 -2.24 -12.32 19.32
C ALA A 117 -0.93 -12.25 20.12
N ALA A 118 -0.12 -13.31 20.02
CA ALA A 118 1.21 -13.33 20.64
C ALA A 118 2.09 -12.21 20.08
N ASN A 119 2.81 -11.52 20.96
CA ASN A 119 3.81 -10.54 20.54
C ASN A 119 5.09 -11.24 20.08
N THR A 120 5.64 -10.78 18.94
CA THR A 120 6.87 -11.32 18.35
C THR A 120 7.86 -10.20 17.99
N PRO A 121 8.30 -9.35 18.95
CA PRO A 121 9.01 -8.10 18.63
C PRO A 121 10.28 -8.30 17.78
N GLY A 122 10.99 -9.41 17.98
CA GLY A 122 12.20 -9.72 17.21
C GLY A 122 11.94 -10.25 15.79
N ILE A 123 10.73 -10.74 15.50
CA ILE A 123 10.28 -11.07 14.15
C ILE A 123 9.85 -9.77 13.47
N ASP A 124 8.94 -9.02 14.11
CA ASP A 124 8.43 -7.74 13.61
C ASP A 124 9.58 -6.77 13.24
N SER A 125 10.62 -6.68 14.08
CA SER A 125 11.79 -5.82 13.82
C SER A 125 12.60 -6.24 12.60
N ARG A 126 12.73 -7.55 12.36
CA ARG A 126 13.48 -8.08 11.20
C ARG A 126 12.72 -7.87 9.91
N GLU A 127 11.41 -8.10 9.93
CA GLU A 127 10.54 -7.80 8.81
C GLU A 127 10.66 -6.34 8.40
N GLN A 128 10.56 -5.41 9.37
CA GLN A 128 10.72 -3.98 9.10
C GLN A 128 12.09 -3.63 8.48
N GLN A 129 13.17 -4.23 8.94
CA GLN A 129 14.52 -4.02 8.38
C GLN A 129 14.62 -4.51 6.93
N ILE A 130 14.07 -5.70 6.65
CA ILE A 130 14.05 -6.28 5.30
C ILE A 130 13.23 -5.41 4.36
N SER A 131 12.03 -4.99 4.79
CA SER A 131 11.16 -4.07 4.07
C SER A 131 11.90 -2.79 3.67
N GLN A 132 12.55 -2.13 4.63
CA GLN A 132 13.32 -0.91 4.38
C GLN A 132 14.43 -1.14 3.36
N ARG A 133 15.12 -2.28 3.44
CA ARG A 133 16.18 -2.64 2.51
C ARG A 133 15.68 -2.87 1.09
N ILE A 134 14.49 -3.47 0.93
CA ILE A 134 13.80 -3.60 -0.36
C ILE A 134 13.51 -2.20 -0.92
N ASP A 135 12.90 -1.33 -0.12
CA ASP A 135 12.54 0.04 -0.54
C ASP A 135 13.78 0.87 -0.92
N GLU A 136 14.87 0.76 -0.18
CA GLU A 136 16.17 1.35 -0.52
C GLU A 136 16.74 0.80 -1.82
N GLY A 137 16.71 -0.52 -2.01
CA GLY A 137 17.18 -1.16 -3.23
C GLY A 137 16.40 -0.71 -4.47
N VAL A 138 15.08 -0.57 -4.34
CA VAL A 138 14.20 -0.08 -5.41
C VAL A 138 14.49 1.40 -5.71
N ARG A 139 14.53 2.26 -4.68
CA ARG A 139 14.82 3.70 -4.85
C ARG A 139 16.20 3.94 -5.46
N ALA A 140 17.20 3.14 -5.08
CA ALA A 140 18.54 3.21 -5.64
C ALA A 140 18.65 2.57 -7.05
N GLY A 141 17.56 2.00 -7.58
CA GLY A 141 17.56 1.31 -8.87
C GLY A 141 18.41 0.03 -8.89
N ARG A 142 18.75 -0.52 -7.72
CA ARG A 142 19.50 -1.78 -7.56
C ARG A 142 18.58 -3.01 -7.53
N ILE A 143 17.29 -2.79 -7.29
CA ILE A 143 16.24 -3.80 -7.37
C ILE A 143 15.26 -3.33 -8.44
N GLY A 144 15.10 -4.12 -9.49
CA GLY A 144 14.17 -3.83 -10.58
C GLY A 144 12.70 -4.08 -10.19
N PRO A 145 11.73 -3.60 -10.97
CA PRO A 145 10.31 -3.75 -10.64
C PRO A 145 9.83 -5.21 -10.50
N ARG A 146 10.39 -6.13 -11.29
CA ARG A 146 10.05 -7.56 -11.22
C ARG A 146 10.59 -8.20 -9.94
N GLU A 147 11.82 -7.86 -9.59
CA GLU A 147 12.49 -8.32 -8.38
C GLU A 147 11.79 -7.79 -7.12
N ALA A 148 11.46 -6.49 -7.10
CA ALA A 148 10.70 -5.87 -6.03
C ALA A 148 9.37 -6.59 -5.77
N ARG A 149 8.60 -6.88 -6.84
CA ARG A 149 7.34 -7.63 -6.73
C ARG A 149 7.54 -9.03 -6.15
N ARG A 150 8.62 -9.72 -6.54
CA ARG A 150 8.94 -11.05 -6.00
C ARG A 150 9.29 -10.98 -4.52
N LEU A 151 10.16 -10.04 -4.12
CA LEU A 151 10.56 -9.84 -2.72
C LEU A 151 9.36 -9.47 -1.84
N GLN A 152 8.53 -8.52 -2.29
CA GLN A 152 7.30 -8.13 -1.61
C GLN A 152 6.31 -9.30 -1.50
N SER A 153 6.22 -10.18 -2.51
CA SER A 153 5.37 -11.36 -2.40
C SER A 153 5.85 -12.33 -1.33
N ARG A 154 7.16 -12.56 -1.22
CA ARG A 154 7.73 -13.41 -0.17
C ARG A 154 7.55 -12.80 1.21
N GLU A 155 7.73 -11.49 1.34
CA GLU A 155 7.48 -10.76 2.58
C GLU A 155 6.01 -10.93 3.06
N ARG A 156 5.04 -10.82 2.15
CA ARG A 156 3.62 -11.05 2.46
C ARG A 156 3.33 -12.48 2.92
N GLU A 157 3.97 -13.46 2.29
CA GLU A 157 3.84 -14.87 2.66
C GLU A 157 4.30 -15.10 4.10
N ILE A 158 5.47 -14.57 4.47
CA ILE A 158 6.00 -14.66 5.83
C ILE A 158 5.08 -13.97 6.84
N ALA A 159 4.58 -12.77 6.52
CA ALA A 159 3.65 -12.06 7.39
C ALA A 159 2.35 -12.86 7.64
N ARG A 160 1.87 -13.60 6.63
CA ARG A 160 0.71 -14.49 6.77
C ARG A 160 1.02 -15.72 7.60
N HIS A 161 2.20 -16.33 7.44
CA HIS A 161 2.66 -17.40 8.33
C HIS A 161 2.76 -16.92 9.77
N GLU A 162 3.24 -15.70 9.99
CA GLU A 162 3.35 -15.14 11.32
C GLU A 162 1.98 -14.99 11.99
N VAL A 163 0.99 -14.43 11.29
CA VAL A 163 -0.38 -14.32 11.85
C VAL A 163 -1.00 -15.70 12.06
N PHE A 164 -0.73 -16.67 11.18
CA PHE A 164 -1.16 -18.06 11.36
C PHE A 164 -0.58 -18.67 12.65
N PHE A 165 0.72 -18.51 12.90
CA PHE A 165 1.35 -18.96 14.16
C PHE A 165 0.91 -18.16 15.38
N LYS A 166 0.44 -16.92 15.20
CA LYS A 166 -0.16 -16.13 16.30
C LYS A 166 -1.61 -16.56 16.60
N SER A 167 -2.24 -17.41 15.77
CA SER A 167 -3.69 -17.65 15.80
C SER A 167 -4.20 -18.41 17.03
N ASP A 168 -3.39 -19.27 17.62
CA ASP A 168 -3.67 -19.99 18.87
C ASP A 168 -3.27 -19.20 20.13
N GLY A 169 -2.74 -17.99 19.94
CA GLY A 169 -2.30 -17.08 21.00
C GLY A 169 -0.87 -17.33 21.49
N VAL A 170 -0.14 -18.32 20.97
CA VAL A 170 1.23 -18.63 21.40
C VAL A 170 2.12 -19.05 20.23
N VAL A 171 3.10 -18.21 19.89
CA VAL A 171 4.16 -18.60 18.94
C VAL A 171 5.22 -19.44 19.64
N THR A 172 5.24 -20.74 19.35
CA THR A 172 6.18 -21.72 19.92
C THR A 172 7.63 -21.45 19.49
N GLN A 173 8.59 -22.13 20.13
CA GLN A 173 9.99 -22.01 19.74
C GLN A 173 10.28 -22.58 18.34
N GLN A 174 9.52 -23.58 17.89
CA GLN A 174 9.70 -24.18 16.56
C GLN A 174 9.20 -23.23 15.47
N GLU A 175 7.99 -22.68 15.63
CA GLU A 175 7.41 -21.68 14.71
C GLU A 175 8.26 -20.41 14.65
N ARG A 176 8.76 -19.95 15.80
CA ARG A 176 9.70 -18.82 15.85
C ARG A 176 10.99 -19.10 15.09
N ARG A 177 11.52 -20.33 15.17
CA ARG A 177 12.70 -20.74 14.39
C ARG A 177 12.40 -20.79 12.90
N GLN A 178 11.23 -21.29 12.52
CA GLN A 178 10.78 -21.30 11.13
C GLN A 178 10.69 -19.87 10.57
N LEU A 179 9.98 -18.96 11.23
CA LEU A 179 9.90 -17.55 10.82
C LEU A 179 11.28 -16.90 10.68
N ARG A 180 12.19 -17.16 11.64
CA ARG A 180 13.56 -16.65 11.57
C ARG A 180 14.32 -17.17 10.34
N ASN A 181 14.14 -18.44 9.99
CA ASN A 181 14.78 -19.04 8.83
C ASN A 181 14.23 -18.45 7.53
N GLU A 182 12.91 -18.27 7.43
CA GLU A 182 12.24 -17.64 6.29
C GLU A 182 12.73 -16.19 6.10
N LEU A 183 12.81 -15.42 7.19
CA LEU A 183 13.33 -14.04 7.17
C LEU A 183 14.81 -13.97 6.79
N ASN A 184 15.64 -14.89 7.29
CA ASN A 184 17.05 -14.94 6.91
C ASN A 184 17.18 -15.24 5.41
N ALA A 185 16.42 -16.20 4.88
CA ALA A 185 16.43 -16.54 3.46
C ALA A 185 15.94 -15.38 2.58
N LEU A 186 14.94 -14.62 3.04
CA LEU A 186 14.48 -13.41 2.37
C LEU A 186 15.57 -12.33 2.39
N ARG A 187 16.16 -12.05 3.55
CA ARG A 187 17.26 -11.08 3.68
C ARG A 187 18.43 -11.40 2.75
N ASP A 188 18.87 -12.65 2.73
CA ASP A 188 20.00 -13.08 1.89
C ASP A 188 19.64 -12.98 0.39
N GLU A 189 18.37 -13.15 0.03
CA GLU A 189 17.90 -12.87 -1.32
C GLU A 189 17.92 -11.37 -1.66
N VAL A 190 17.44 -10.51 -0.77
CA VAL A 190 17.49 -9.04 -0.94
C VAL A 190 18.93 -8.59 -1.15
N GLU A 191 19.85 -9.03 -0.30
CA GLU A 191 21.27 -8.68 -0.42
C GLU A 191 21.85 -9.21 -1.74
N ARG A 192 21.56 -10.44 -2.15
CA ARG A 192 22.01 -10.95 -3.45
C ARG A 192 21.52 -10.10 -4.61
N MET A 193 20.25 -9.70 -4.62
CA MET A 193 19.70 -8.85 -5.70
C MET A 193 20.40 -7.49 -5.73
N ILE A 194 20.56 -6.83 -4.58
CA ILE A 194 21.26 -5.55 -4.45
C ILE A 194 22.72 -5.63 -4.95
N HIS A 195 23.41 -6.75 -4.68
CA HIS A 195 24.80 -6.93 -5.09
C HIS A 195 24.95 -7.39 -6.55
N ASN A 196 24.03 -8.19 -7.08
CA ASN A 196 24.10 -8.71 -8.45
C ASN A 196 23.89 -7.61 -9.51
N ASP A 197 23.07 -6.59 -9.22
CA ASP A 197 22.91 -5.43 -10.12
C ASP A 197 24.23 -4.69 -10.37
N ARG A 198 25.16 -4.66 -9.39
CA ARG A 198 26.49 -4.07 -9.58
C ARG A 198 27.35 -4.81 -10.60
N ARG A 199 27.11 -6.11 -10.84
CA ARG A 199 27.90 -6.93 -11.78
C ARG A 199 27.37 -6.91 -13.20
N ASN A 200 26.10 -6.54 -13.40
CA ASN A 200 25.44 -6.58 -14.71
C ASN A 200 25.39 -5.23 -15.43
N ARG A 201 26.03 -4.19 -14.86
CA ARG A 201 26.15 -2.83 -15.42
C ARG A 201 27.61 -2.44 -15.73
N GLY A 202 28.50 -3.42 -15.87
CA GLY A 202 29.89 -3.25 -16.28
C GLY A 202 30.11 -3.71 -17.71
#